data_AF-A0A8B6F218-F1
#
_entry.id   AF-A0A8B6F218-F1
#
_cell.length_a   1.000
_cell.length_b   1.000
_cell.length_c   1.000
_cell.angle_alpha   90.00
_cell.angle_beta   90.00
_cell.angle_gamma   90.00
#
_symmetry.space_group_name_H-M   'P 1'
#
loop_
_entity.id
_entity.type
_entity.pdbx_description
1 polymer ?
#
loop_
_entity_poly.entity_id
_entity_poly.type
_entity_poly.pdbx_seq_one_letter_code
_entity_poly.pdbx_strand_id
1 'polypeptide(L)'
;MGFLAQITVQGKMFLRKLISGTKDWDKSLPAEHRTECETWQDSLKDLRCLQIPRRCATEGLSAAVKEELHIFCDASEQVIPAVVYLTTESSSAVTEVKFVIGKAKVSPIHSHTIPHLELCTAVLATELYTIVKNQLDTYIDKAVFYSDSKVALG
;
A
#
# COMPACT_ATOMS: atom_id res chain seq x y z
N MET A 1 -5.44 -4.15 -5.23
CA MET A 1 -4.40 -5.12 -4.78
C MET A 1 -3.62 -4.66 -3.52
N GLY A 2 -3.96 -3.54 -2.88
CA GLY A 2 -3.21 -3.05 -1.71
C GLY A 2 -3.29 -3.90 -0.45
N PHE A 3 -4.38 -4.64 -0.24
CA PHE A 3 -4.53 -5.55 0.90
C PHE A 3 -3.44 -6.63 0.98
N LEU A 4 -2.88 -7.01 -0.18
CA LEU A 4 -1.84 -8.02 -0.28
C LEU A 4 -0.44 -7.38 -0.33
N ALA A 5 -0.33 -6.06 -0.19
CA ALA A 5 0.94 -5.36 -0.34
C ALA A 5 1.99 -5.90 0.64
N GLN A 6 1.63 -6.14 1.90
CA GLN A 6 2.57 -6.65 2.90
C GLN A 6 3.19 -7.99 2.49
N ILE A 7 2.38 -8.95 2.06
CA ILE A 7 2.86 -10.28 1.69
C ILE A 7 3.58 -10.28 0.35
N THR A 8 3.10 -9.49 -0.62
CA THR A 8 3.71 -9.40 -1.95
C THR A 8 5.03 -8.62 -1.94
N VAL A 9 5.19 -7.63 -1.08
CA VAL A 9 6.45 -6.88 -0.91
C VAL A 9 7.53 -7.80 -0.35
N GLN A 10 7.24 -8.58 0.70
CA GLN A 10 8.19 -9.53 1.25
C GLN A 10 8.69 -10.53 0.19
N GLY A 11 7.76 -11.09 -0.59
CA GLY A 11 8.12 -12.01 -1.68
C GLY A 11 8.97 -11.36 -2.78
N LYS A 12 8.65 -10.10 -3.14
CA LYS A 12 9.45 -9.35 -4.13
C LYS A 12 10.85 -9.00 -3.61
N MET A 13 10.98 -8.66 -2.33
CA MET A 13 12.28 -8.41 -1.70
C MET A 13 13.11 -9.68 -1.66
N PHE A 14 12.51 -10.82 -1.28
CA PHE A 14 13.15 -12.12 -1.29
C PHE A 14 13.62 -12.52 -2.69
N LEU A 15 12.74 -12.43 -3.69
CA LEU A 15 13.08 -12.75 -5.08
C LEU A 15 14.23 -11.88 -5.59
N ARG A 16 14.21 -10.58 -5.27
CA ARG A 16 15.28 -9.64 -5.63
C ARG A 16 16.62 -10.01 -4.99
N LYS A 17 16.61 -10.44 -3.72
CA LYS A 17 17.79 -10.93 -3.00
C LYS A 17 18.38 -12.15 -3.71
N LEU A 18 17.54 -13.11 -4.11
CA LEU A 18 17.97 -14.29 -4.87
C LEU A 18 18.59 -13.92 -6.21
N ILE A 19 17.91 -13.11 -7.03
CA ILE A 19 18.39 -12.71 -8.36
C ILE A 19 19.73 -11.95 -8.28
N SER A 20 19.93 -11.17 -7.21
CA SER A 20 21.19 -10.44 -7.02
C SER A 20 22.37 -11.36 -6.66
N GLY A 21 22.10 -12.54 -6.11
CA GLY A 21 23.10 -13.53 -5.68
C GLY A 21 23.29 -14.71 -6.63
N THR A 22 22.33 -15.01 -7.51
CA THR A 22 22.39 -16.16 -8.42
C THR A 22 22.63 -15.73 -9.87
N LYS A 23 23.56 -16.41 -10.54
CA LYS A 23 23.78 -16.26 -12.00
C LYS A 23 22.90 -17.17 -12.84
N ASP A 24 22.25 -18.15 -12.20
CA ASP A 24 21.64 -19.29 -12.87
C ASP A 24 20.32 -19.63 -12.16
N TRP A 25 19.21 -19.47 -12.86
CA TRP A 25 17.86 -19.59 -12.31
C TRP A 25 17.42 -21.06 -12.15
N ASP A 26 18.10 -21.98 -12.83
CA ASP A 26 17.85 -23.42 -12.82
C ASP A 26 18.44 -24.15 -11.59
N LYS A 27 19.26 -23.46 -10.79
CA LYS A 27 19.91 -24.06 -9.61
C LYS A 27 18.99 -24.08 -8.40
N SER A 28 19.05 -25.17 -7.63
CA SER A 28 18.33 -25.32 -6.38
C SER A 28 18.60 -24.16 -5.42
N LEU A 29 17.56 -23.74 -4.70
CA LEU A 29 17.64 -22.68 -3.70
C LEU A 29 18.71 -23.01 -2.64
N PRO A 30 19.67 -22.10 -2.36
CA PRO A 30 20.66 -22.30 -1.32
C PRO A 30 19.99 -22.56 0.03
N ALA A 31 20.58 -23.45 0.84
CA ALA A 31 20.03 -23.83 2.15
C ALA A 31 19.81 -22.61 3.07
N GLU A 32 20.65 -21.58 2.93
CA GLU A 32 20.58 -20.31 3.67
C GLU A 32 19.28 -19.52 3.42
N HIS A 33 18.66 -19.67 2.26
CA HIS A 33 17.43 -18.95 1.88
C HIS A 33 16.16 -19.79 2.03
N ARG A 34 16.30 -21.08 2.36
CA ARG A 34 15.17 -22.01 2.47
C ARG A 34 14.20 -21.59 3.57
N THR A 35 14.69 -21.25 4.76
CA THR A 35 13.86 -20.82 5.89
C THR A 35 13.08 -19.54 5.58
N GLU A 36 13.72 -18.57 4.93
CA GLU A 36 13.09 -17.31 4.51
C GLU A 36 11.99 -17.58 3.46
N CYS A 37 12.26 -18.48 2.52
CA CYS A 37 11.30 -18.92 1.51
C CYS A 37 10.09 -19.64 2.13
N GLU A 38 10.32 -20.57 3.06
CA GLU A 38 9.28 -21.31 3.78
C GLU A 38 8.42 -20.36 4.61
N THR A 39 9.05 -19.41 5.32
CA THR A 39 8.33 -18.37 6.09
C THR A 39 7.44 -17.52 5.20
N TRP A 40 7.95 -17.06 4.05
CA TRP A 40 7.15 -16.30 3.09
C TRP A 40 6.00 -17.15 2.51
N GLN A 41 6.26 -18.41 2.16
CA GLN A 41 5.22 -19.33 1.68
C GLN A 41 4.14 -19.59 2.73
N ASP A 42 4.52 -19.70 4.01
CA ASP A 42 3.58 -19.86 5.10
C ASP A 42 2.68 -18.63 5.26
N SER A 43 3.23 -17.41 5.11
CA SER A 43 2.42 -16.17 5.12
C SER A 43 1.35 -16.12 4.00
N LEU A 44 1.55 -16.85 2.90
CA LEU A 44 0.52 -16.96 1.85
C LEU A 44 -0.68 -17.80 2.29
N LYS A 45 -0.51 -18.71 3.27
CA LYS A 45 -1.61 -19.54 3.77
C LYS A 45 -2.67 -18.69 4.46
N ASP A 46 -2.25 -17.60 5.11
CA ASP A 46 -3.14 -16.65 5.78
C ASP A 46 -4.11 -15.97 4.81
N LEU A 47 -3.74 -15.86 3.52
CA LEU A 47 -4.62 -15.31 2.49
C LEU A 47 -5.89 -16.12 2.25
N ARG A 48 -5.90 -17.41 2.63
CA ARG A 48 -7.09 -18.26 2.50
C ARG A 48 -8.24 -17.79 3.38
N CYS A 49 -7.91 -17.15 4.51
CA CYS A 49 -8.88 -16.64 5.47
C CYS A 49 -9.21 -15.16 5.24
N LEU A 50 -8.56 -14.49 4.28
CA LEU A 50 -8.74 -13.07 4.04
C LEU A 50 -10.08 -12.81 3.35
N GLN A 51 -11.01 -12.21 4.07
CA GLN A 51 -12.28 -11.72 3.53
C GLN A 51 -12.24 -10.20 3.44
N ILE A 52 -12.37 -9.68 2.22
CA ILE A 52 -12.40 -8.23 1.96
C ILE A 52 -13.84 -7.83 1.67
N PRO A 53 -14.49 -7.02 2.52
CA PRO A 53 -15.81 -6.48 2.23
C PRO A 53 -15.78 -5.67 0.93
N ARG A 54 -16.71 -5.96 0.01
CA ARG A 54 -16.79 -5.24 -1.27
C ARG A 54 -17.24 -3.78 -1.11
N ARG A 55 -18.02 -3.49 -0.07
CA ARG A 55 -18.61 -2.16 0.15
C ARG A 55 -17.63 -1.26 0.92
N CYS A 56 -17.45 -0.04 0.40
CA CYS A 56 -16.66 1.01 1.03
C CYS A 56 -17.43 1.80 2.11
N ALA A 57 -18.71 1.49 2.33
CA ALA A 57 -19.54 2.06 3.41
C ALA A 57 -20.64 1.06 3.81
N THR A 58 -20.94 0.97 5.10
CA THR A 58 -21.91 0.02 5.67
C THR A 58 -23.35 0.40 5.32
N GLU A 59 -23.71 1.68 5.43
CA GLU A 59 -25.05 2.21 5.10
C GLU A 59 -25.16 2.68 3.64
N GLY A 60 -24.08 2.61 2.88
CA GLY A 60 -23.98 3.12 1.51
C GLY A 60 -23.61 4.61 1.47
N LEU A 61 -22.92 5.01 0.40
CA LEU A 61 -22.38 6.36 0.20
C LEU A 61 -23.49 7.44 0.13
N SER A 62 -24.67 7.08 -0.38
CA SER A 62 -25.82 8.01 -0.50
C SER A 62 -26.40 8.50 0.84
N ALA A 63 -26.09 7.83 1.95
CA ALA A 63 -26.53 8.22 3.29
C ALA A 63 -25.45 9.02 4.05
N ALA A 64 -24.26 9.16 3.48
CA ALA A 64 -23.18 9.94 4.08
C ALA A 64 -23.49 11.44 3.95
N VAL A 65 -23.32 12.15 5.05
CA VAL A 65 -23.39 13.62 5.10
C VAL A 65 -22.04 14.22 4.71
N LYS A 66 -20.96 13.45 4.88
CA LYS A 66 -19.61 13.88 4.59
C LYS A 66 -18.72 12.71 4.20
N GLU A 67 -17.94 12.88 3.14
CA GLU A 67 -16.97 11.91 2.65
C GLU A 67 -15.58 12.55 2.50
N GLU A 68 -14.58 12.02 3.20
CA GLU A 68 -13.19 12.48 3.06
C GLU A 68 -12.25 11.34 2.67
N LEU A 69 -11.25 11.67 1.86
CA LEU A 69 -10.15 10.76 1.54
C LEU A 69 -8.92 11.13 2.37
N HIS A 70 -8.38 10.15 3.07
CA HIS A 70 -7.13 10.29 3.82
C HIS A 70 -6.06 9.44 3.17
N ILE A 71 -5.04 10.10 2.63
CA ILE A 71 -3.95 9.49 1.88
C ILE A 71 -2.69 9.56 2.73
N PHE A 72 -2.13 8.41 3.07
CA PHE A 72 -0.87 8.31 3.81
C PHE A 72 0.22 7.82 2.88
N CYS A 73 1.37 8.46 2.94
CA CYS A 73 2.58 7.98 2.29
C CYS A 73 3.77 8.02 3.24
N ASP A 74 4.62 7.03 3.07
CA ASP A 74 5.88 6.89 3.80
C ASP A 74 6.94 6.34 2.84
N ALA A 75 8.21 6.45 3.17
CA ALA A 75 9.31 5.96 2.38
C ALA A 75 10.37 5.31 3.26
N SER A 76 10.83 4.14 2.83
CA SER A 76 11.97 3.45 3.42
C SER A 76 12.95 3.05 2.33
N GLU A 77 14.19 2.74 2.73
CA GLU A 77 15.23 2.23 1.82
C GLU A 77 14.78 0.99 1.04
N GLN A 78 13.82 0.23 1.56
CA GLN A 78 13.36 -1.02 0.98
C GLN A 78 12.06 -0.87 0.19
N VAL A 79 11.18 0.03 0.60
CA VAL A 79 9.80 0.13 0.09
C VAL A 79 9.33 1.58 0.00
N ILE A 80 8.60 1.88 -1.06
CA ILE A 80 7.86 3.12 -1.32
C ILE A 80 6.34 2.81 -1.24
N PRO A 81 5.72 2.93 -0.05
CA PRO A 81 4.28 2.67 0.14
C PRO A 81 3.40 3.94 0.16
N ALA A 82 2.20 3.81 -0.41
CA ALA A 82 1.10 4.75 -0.19
C ALA A 82 -0.23 4.02 -0.01
N VAL A 83 -1.14 4.60 0.78
CA VAL A 83 -2.46 4.04 1.10
C VAL A 83 -3.52 5.14 1.15
N VAL A 84 -4.75 4.79 0.74
CA VAL A 84 -5.92 5.67 0.75
C VAL A 84 -7.02 5.02 1.58
N TYR A 85 -7.51 5.78 2.55
CA TYR A 85 -8.70 5.47 3.33
C TYR A 85 -9.84 6.42 2.97
N LEU A 86 -11.06 5.90 3.00
CA LEU A 86 -12.29 6.68 2.92
C LEU A 86 -12.87 6.79 4.32
N THR A 87 -13.21 8.01 4.71
CA THR A 87 -14.00 8.30 5.90
C THR A 87 -15.37 8.76 5.47
N THR A 88 -16.40 8.15 6.04
CA THR A 88 -17.79 8.54 5.80
C THR A 88 -18.44 8.87 7.13
N GLU A 89 -19.07 10.03 7.22
CA GLU A 89 -19.84 10.47 8.38
C GLU A 89 -21.34 10.38 8.05
N SER A 90 -22.08 9.63 8.86
CA SER A 90 -23.53 9.53 8.72
C SER A 90 -24.25 10.71 9.41
N SER A 91 -25.54 10.88 9.09
CA SER A 91 -26.41 11.85 9.77
C SER A 91 -26.62 11.56 11.27
N SER A 92 -26.32 10.33 11.70
CA SER A 92 -26.30 9.92 13.11
C SER A 92 -24.95 10.20 13.81
N ALA A 93 -24.05 10.95 13.17
CA ALA A 93 -22.70 11.27 13.65
C ALA A 93 -21.81 10.03 13.89
N VAL A 94 -22.07 8.94 13.18
CA VAL A 94 -21.20 7.76 13.17
C VAL A 94 -20.18 7.91 12.06
N THR A 95 -18.90 7.93 12.41
CA THR A 95 -17.80 7.95 11.44
C THR A 95 -17.32 6.52 11.18
N GLU A 96 -17.32 6.13 9.91
CA GLU A 96 -16.74 4.87 9.46
C GLU A 96 -15.47 5.14 8.65
N VAL A 97 -14.43 4.34 8.91
CA VAL A 97 -13.17 4.37 8.15
C VAL A 97 -13.04 3.06 7.38
N LYS A 98 -12.86 3.14 6.06
CA LYS A 98 -12.59 1.97 5.21
C LYS A 98 -11.31 2.15 4.40
N PHE A 99 -10.55 1.06 4.30
CA PHE A 99 -9.46 0.98 3.34
C PHE A 99 -10.03 0.94 1.92
N VAL A 100 -9.52 1.79 1.03
CA VAL A 100 -9.92 1.83 -0.38
C VAL A 100 -8.87 1.13 -1.24
N ILE A 101 -7.65 1.64 -1.21
CA ILE A 101 -6.54 1.12 -2.00
C ILE A 101 -5.21 1.40 -1.32
N GLY A 102 -4.26 0.53 -1.54
CA GLY A 102 -2.86 0.73 -1.18
C GLY A 102 -1.96 0.21 -2.28
N LYS A 103 -0.75 0.73 -2.35
CA LYS A 103 0.26 0.30 -3.30
C LYS A 103 1.63 0.46 -2.66
N ALA A 104 2.43 -0.58 -2.77
CA ALA A 104 3.80 -0.58 -2.30
C ALA A 104 4.72 -1.02 -3.44
N LYS A 105 5.73 -0.21 -3.72
CA LYS A 105 6.79 -0.51 -4.69
C LYS A 105 8.06 -0.87 -3.91
N VAL A 106 8.77 -1.89 -4.34
CA VAL A 106 10.11 -2.19 -3.79
C VAL A 106 11.07 -1.13 -4.32
N SER A 107 11.80 -0.46 -3.42
CA SER A 107 12.74 0.63 -3.77
C SER A 107 13.87 0.11 -4.66
N PRO A 108 14.38 0.87 -5.64
CA PRO A 108 15.50 0.43 -6.49
C PRO A 108 16.78 0.06 -5.72
N ILE A 109 17.69 -0.73 -6.31
CA ILE A 109 18.97 -1.13 -5.65
C ILE A 109 19.95 0.03 -5.57
N HIS A 110 19.86 0.95 -6.52
CA HIS A 110 20.74 2.10 -6.60
C HIS A 110 20.51 3.04 -5.42
N SER A 111 21.60 3.69 -5.00
CA SER A 111 21.66 4.60 -3.84
C SER A 111 20.81 5.85 -4.07
N HIS A 112 19.50 5.72 -3.89
CA HIS A 112 18.62 6.87 -3.73
C HIS A 112 18.68 7.33 -2.28
N THR A 113 18.77 8.64 -2.09
CA THR A 113 18.71 9.23 -0.75
C THR A 113 17.29 9.09 -0.21
N ILE A 114 17.15 9.06 1.13
CA ILE A 114 15.84 9.04 1.80
C ILE A 114 14.91 10.16 1.26
N PRO A 115 15.36 11.43 1.12
CA PRO A 115 14.56 12.49 0.52
C PRO A 115 13.98 12.18 -0.87
N HIS A 116 14.74 11.48 -1.72
CA HIS A 116 14.26 11.12 -3.05
C HIS A 116 13.17 10.05 -2.99
N LEU A 117 13.29 9.10 -2.06
CA LEU A 117 12.27 8.08 -1.82
C LEU A 117 11.01 8.69 -1.21
N GLU A 118 11.16 9.65 -0.30
CA GLU A 118 10.07 10.44 0.28
C GLU A 118 9.29 11.21 -0.81
N LEU A 119 9.99 11.84 -1.76
CA LEU A 119 9.34 12.49 -2.90
C LEU A 119 8.61 11.47 -3.79
N CYS A 120 9.22 10.32 -4.04
CA CYS A 120 8.62 9.24 -4.84
C CYS A 120 7.35 8.68 -4.20
N THR A 121 7.29 8.60 -2.87
CA THR A 121 6.08 8.15 -2.16
C THR A 121 4.96 9.20 -2.23
N ALA A 122 5.30 10.48 -2.16
CA ALA A 122 4.34 11.57 -2.33
C ALA A 122 3.72 11.53 -3.74
N VAL A 123 4.53 11.31 -4.78
CA VAL A 123 4.03 11.09 -6.15
C VAL A 123 3.10 9.88 -6.19
N LEU A 124 3.49 8.75 -5.59
CA LEU A 124 2.64 7.55 -5.53
C LEU A 124 1.29 7.82 -4.84
N ALA A 125 1.27 8.60 -3.76
CA ALA A 125 0.05 9.01 -3.08
C ALA A 125 -0.88 9.83 -4.01
N THR A 126 -0.33 10.78 -4.77
CA THR A 126 -1.12 11.58 -5.73
C THR A 126 -1.67 10.73 -6.89
N GLU A 127 -0.91 9.74 -7.37
CA GLU A 127 -1.38 8.77 -8.36
C GLU A 127 -2.57 7.97 -7.81
N LEU A 128 -2.45 7.46 -6.58
CA LEU A 128 -3.53 6.69 -5.94
C LEU A 128 -4.77 7.54 -5.73
N TYR A 129 -4.62 8.77 -5.25
CA TYR A 129 -5.74 9.71 -5.12
C TYR A 129 -6.46 9.91 -6.46
N THR A 130 -5.71 10.11 -7.55
CA THR A 130 -6.29 10.31 -8.89
C THR A 130 -7.06 9.08 -9.35
N ILE A 131 -6.52 7.88 -9.14
CA ILE A 131 -7.21 6.62 -9.46
C ILE A 131 -8.50 6.50 -8.67
N VAL A 132 -8.44 6.74 -7.36
CA VAL A 132 -9.58 6.64 -6.44
C VAL A 132 -10.66 7.63 -6.84
N LYS A 133 -10.30 8.91 -7.05
CA LYS A 133 -11.24 9.96 -7.47
C LYS A 133 -11.93 9.64 -8.79
N ASN A 134 -11.22 9.04 -9.75
CA ASN A 134 -11.80 8.70 -11.05
C ASN A 134 -12.69 7.44 -10.99
N GLN A 135 -12.51 6.59 -9.99
CA GLN A 135 -13.25 5.32 -9.84
C GLN A 135 -14.41 5.41 -8.85
N LEU A 136 -14.34 6.32 -7.88
CA LEU A 136 -15.44 6.62 -6.99
C LEU A 136 -16.44 7.51 -7.70
N ASP A 137 -17.61 6.96 -7.99
CA ASP A 137 -18.76 7.67 -8.55
C ASP A 137 -19.54 8.38 -7.42
N THR A 138 -18.83 9.16 -6.61
CA THR A 138 -19.37 9.94 -5.48
C THR A 138 -18.59 11.25 -5.32
N TYR A 139 -19.23 12.22 -4.68
CA TYR A 139 -18.60 13.50 -4.39
C TYR A 139 -17.75 13.38 -3.11
N ILE A 140 -16.46 13.72 -3.23
CA ILE A 140 -15.54 13.74 -2.09
C ILE A 140 -15.40 15.19 -1.61
N ASP A 141 -15.79 15.45 -0.36
CA ASP A 141 -15.74 16.79 0.24
C ASP A 141 -14.31 17.28 0.47
N LYS A 142 -13.42 16.37 0.86
CA LYS A 142 -12.05 16.71 1.23
C LYS A 142 -11.08 15.57 0.93
N ALA A 143 -9.89 15.92 0.51
CA ALA A 143 -8.76 15.01 0.45
C ALA A 143 -7.61 15.56 1.30
N VAL A 144 -7.05 14.74 2.17
CA VAL A 144 -5.93 15.10 3.05
C VAL A 144 -4.77 14.15 2.81
N PHE A 145 -3.58 14.72 2.59
CA PHE A 145 -2.35 13.97 2.39
C PHE A 145 -1.49 14.05 3.65
N TYR A 146 -1.01 12.90 4.11
CA TYR A 146 -0.20 12.75 5.32
C TYR A 146 1.17 12.20 4.94
N SER A 147 2.21 12.88 5.39
CA SER A 147 3.61 12.46 5.32
C SER A 147 4.34 12.99 6.55
N ASP A 148 5.34 12.28 7.02
CA ASP A 148 6.26 12.70 8.09
C ASP A 148 7.57 13.29 7.53
N SER A 149 7.76 13.26 6.20
CA SER A 149 8.90 13.86 5.52
C SER A 149 8.84 15.39 5.58
N LYS A 150 9.77 15.97 6.37
CA LYS A 150 9.99 17.42 6.35
C LYS A 150 10.48 17.91 5.00
N VAL A 151 11.18 17.06 4.23
CA VAL A 151 11.75 17.46 2.94
C VAL A 151 10.68 17.52 1.84
N ALA A 152 9.72 16.60 1.86
CA ALA A 152 8.61 16.60 0.90
C ALA A 152 7.56 17.68 1.22
N LEU A 153 7.41 18.05 2.49
CA LEU A 153 6.44 19.07 2.94
C LEU A 153 6.94 20.51 2.79
N GLY A 154 8.26 20.74 2.73
CA GLY A 154 8.89 22.06 2.57
C GLY A 154 9.49 22.61 3.85
#